data_AF-A0A8C6YGV1-F1
#
_entry.id   AF-A0A8C6YGV1-F1
#
_cell.length_a   1.000
_cell.length_b   1.000
_cell.length_c   1.000
_cell.angle_alpha   90.00
_cell.angle_beta   90.00
_cell.angle_gamma   90.00
#
_symmetry.space_group_name_H-M   'P 1'
#
loop_
_entity.id
_entity.type
_entity.pdbx_description
1 polymer ?
#
loop_
_entity_poly.entity_id
_entity_poly.type
_entity_poly.pdbx_seq_one_letter_code
_entity_poly.pdbx_strand_id
1 'polypeptide(L)'
;MFRQMASTSDSGCLCVNAKLTEGQEMYLLFDQTARRSPYRKSRILARQQLLTKIQQEREAKESCGWLRAAGFPQYAQLYEDYQFPIDIAAVKKDHDFLDKDLVETLCRRLNTLNKCASMKLDLNFQRKKRKQFPRVFSKYKESLFG
;
A
#
# COMPACT_ATOMS: atom_id res chain seq x y z
N MET A 1 11.86 44.90 -34.12
CA MET A 1 13.01 44.13 -34.63
C MET A 1 12.98 42.77 -33.98
N PHE A 2 12.70 41.73 -34.76
CA PHE A 2 12.80 40.33 -34.35
C PHE A 2 14.27 39.91 -34.30
N ARG A 3 14.67 39.08 -33.33
CA ARG A 3 15.79 38.16 -33.52
C ARG A 3 15.56 36.87 -32.75
N GLN A 4 15.73 35.77 -33.47
CA GLN A 4 15.43 34.39 -33.11
C GLN A 4 16.69 33.64 -32.65
N MET A 5 16.47 32.77 -31.65
CA MET A 5 17.11 31.49 -31.26
C MET A 5 18.64 31.31 -31.24
N ALA A 6 19.10 30.75 -30.12
CA ALA A 6 20.17 29.74 -30.10
C ALA A 6 19.70 28.53 -29.28
N SER A 7 19.48 27.41 -29.97
CA SER A 7 19.29 26.08 -29.40
C SER A 7 20.66 25.47 -29.14
N THR A 8 20.95 25.01 -27.92
CA THR A 8 21.95 23.95 -27.72
C THR A 8 21.42 22.96 -26.70
N SER A 9 21.46 21.72 -27.14
CA SER A 9 21.09 20.49 -26.46
C SER A 9 22.20 20.03 -25.52
N ASP A 10 21.77 19.21 -24.58
CA ASP A 10 22.54 18.18 -23.90
C ASP A 10 23.36 18.57 -22.67
N SER A 11 22.84 18.18 -21.51
CA SER A 11 23.67 17.67 -20.43
C SER A 11 22.81 16.66 -19.67
N GLY A 12 22.89 15.41 -20.13
CA GLY A 12 22.30 14.26 -19.44
C GLY A 12 22.70 14.19 -17.96
N CYS A 13 21.75 13.80 -17.12
CA CYS A 13 22.05 13.30 -15.78
C CYS A 13 21.75 11.80 -15.79
N LEU A 14 22.78 11.00 -16.07
CA LEU A 14 22.82 9.61 -15.68
C LEU A 14 22.94 9.54 -14.16
N CYS A 15 21.89 9.08 -13.49
CA CYS A 15 22.04 8.47 -12.16
C CYS A 15 21.36 7.11 -12.16
N VAL A 16 22.22 6.12 -12.38
CA VAL A 16 22.20 4.71 -11.99
C VAL A 16 21.01 4.24 -11.15
N ASN A 17 20.42 3.14 -11.63
CA ASN A 17 19.43 2.28 -10.99
C ASN A 17 19.63 2.11 -9.48
N ALA A 18 18.87 2.83 -8.67
CA ALA A 18 18.54 2.42 -7.31
C ALA A 18 17.09 1.91 -7.35
N LYS A 19 16.85 0.69 -6.87
CA LYS A 19 15.50 0.12 -6.75
C LYS A 19 14.65 1.00 -5.84
N LEU A 20 13.94 1.94 -6.45
CA LEU A 20 13.08 2.89 -5.79
C LEU A 20 11.74 2.17 -5.56
N THR A 21 11.37 1.97 -4.29
CA THR A 21 10.06 1.40 -3.91
C THR A 21 8.94 2.09 -4.68
N GLU A 22 7.97 1.35 -5.21
CA GLU A 22 6.88 1.80 -6.12
C GLU A 22 6.18 3.11 -5.70
N GLY A 23 6.19 3.46 -4.42
CA GLY A 23 5.64 4.73 -3.90
C GLY A 23 6.47 5.99 -4.24
N GLN A 24 7.76 5.85 -4.53
CA GLN A 24 8.67 6.96 -4.85
C GLN A 24 8.60 7.34 -6.34
N GLU A 25 8.39 6.38 -7.25
CA GLU A 25 8.18 6.66 -8.67
C GLU A 25 6.87 7.45 -8.92
N MET A 26 5.85 7.17 -8.12
CA MET A 26 4.61 7.95 -8.08
C MET A 26 4.84 9.43 -7.74
N TYR A 27 5.91 9.78 -7.03
CA TYR A 27 6.18 11.18 -6.67
C TYR A 27 6.77 11.97 -7.85
N LEU A 28 7.66 11.35 -8.62
CA LEU A 28 8.37 11.99 -9.73
C LEU A 28 7.47 12.15 -10.96
N LEU A 29 6.63 11.16 -11.28
CA LEU A 29 5.68 11.25 -12.40
C LEU A 29 4.61 12.33 -12.20
N PHE A 30 4.32 12.69 -10.94
CA PHE A 30 3.35 13.74 -10.60
C PHE A 30 3.93 15.16 -10.63
N ASP A 31 5.25 15.33 -10.56
CA ASP A 31 5.88 16.65 -10.51
C ASP A 31 6.01 17.31 -11.89
N GLN A 32 5.98 16.53 -12.98
CA GLN A 32 6.26 17.06 -14.31
C GLN A 32 5.06 17.75 -15.01
N THR A 33 3.83 17.67 -14.48
CA THR A 33 2.62 18.16 -15.21
C THR A 33 1.72 19.18 -14.51
N ALA A 34 2.09 19.76 -13.36
CA ALA A 34 1.64 21.11 -12.92
C ALA A 34 1.82 21.29 -11.42
N ARG A 35 2.16 22.52 -11.02
CA ARG A 35 2.04 23.10 -9.68
C ARG A 35 0.62 22.93 -9.12
N ARG A 36 0.28 21.76 -8.56
CA ARG A 36 -1.01 21.53 -7.89
C ARG A 36 -0.90 22.05 -6.45
N SER A 37 -1.93 22.75 -5.96
CA SER A 37 -1.94 23.20 -4.56
C SER A 37 -1.76 22.01 -3.62
N PRO A 38 -1.09 22.18 -2.47
CA PRO A 38 -0.90 21.11 -1.49
C PRO A 38 -2.21 20.40 -1.13
N TYR A 39 -3.33 21.14 -1.07
CA TYR A 39 -4.66 20.57 -0.84
C TYR A 39 -5.11 19.61 -1.95
N ARG A 40 -4.90 19.96 -3.22
CA ARG A 40 -5.23 19.08 -4.35
C ARG A 40 -4.37 17.81 -4.33
N LYS A 41 -3.07 17.94 -4.01
CA LYS A 41 -2.15 16.79 -3.88
C LYS A 41 -2.61 15.87 -2.74
N SER A 42 -2.93 16.41 -1.57
CA SER A 42 -3.46 15.66 -0.42
C SER A 42 -4.72 14.87 -0.75
N ARG A 43 -5.68 15.47 -1.48
CA ARG A 43 -6.91 14.78 -1.90
C ARG A 43 -6.64 13.62 -2.87
N ILE A 44 -5.69 13.77 -3.78
CA ILE A 44 -5.33 12.70 -4.73
C ILE A 44 -4.69 11.54 -3.98
N LEU A 45 -3.73 11.82 -3.09
CA LEU A 45 -3.06 10.79 -2.30
C LEU A 45 -4.04 10.05 -1.38
N ALA A 46 -4.96 10.77 -0.72
CA ALA A 46 -5.99 10.15 0.11
C ALA A 46 -6.90 9.21 -0.71
N ARG A 47 -7.28 9.62 -1.93
CA ARG A 47 -8.06 8.77 -2.84
C ARG A 47 -7.26 7.53 -3.25
N GLN A 48 -6.00 7.70 -3.63
CA GLN A 48 -5.14 6.59 -4.03
C GLN A 48 -4.97 5.58 -2.89
N GLN A 49 -4.70 6.06 -1.67
CA GLN A 49 -4.60 5.21 -0.48
C GLN A 49 -5.90 4.44 -0.22
N LEU A 50 -7.06 5.08 -0.39
CA LEU A 50 -8.35 4.41 -0.22
C LEU A 50 -8.54 3.29 -1.26
N LEU A 51 -8.24 3.57 -2.54
CA LEU A 51 -8.35 2.58 -3.61
C LEU A 51 -7.41 1.39 -3.38
N THR A 52 -6.17 1.65 -2.98
CA THR A 52 -5.20 0.60 -2.62
C THR A 52 -5.72 -0.26 -1.47
N LYS A 53 -6.35 0.33 -0.45
CA LYS A 53 -6.95 -0.45 0.66
C LYS A 53 -8.09 -1.34 0.21
N ILE A 54 -9.02 -0.80 -0.59
CA ILE A 54 -10.16 -1.58 -1.10
C ILE A 54 -9.66 -2.75 -1.95
N GLN A 55 -8.66 -2.51 -2.80
CA GLN A 55 -8.06 -3.54 -3.62
C GLN A 55 -7.41 -4.64 -2.77
N GLN A 56 -6.64 -4.26 -1.74
CA GLN A 56 -6.03 -5.21 -0.81
C GLN A 56 -7.05 -6.03 -0.03
N GLU A 57 -8.13 -5.39 0.43
CA GLU A 57 -9.20 -6.08 1.16
C GLU A 57 -9.89 -7.12 0.27
N ARG A 58 -10.13 -6.77 -1.00
CA ARG A 58 -10.66 -7.71 -2.00
C ARG A 58 -9.69 -8.86 -2.24
N GLU A 59 -8.43 -8.56 -2.55
CA GLU A 59 -7.40 -9.57 -2.84
C GLU A 59 -7.15 -10.51 -1.66
N ALA A 60 -7.16 -9.99 -0.44
CA ALA A 60 -7.06 -10.80 0.76
C ALA A 60 -8.26 -11.72 0.93
N LYS A 61 -9.48 -11.19 0.75
CA LYS A 61 -10.72 -11.97 0.84
C LYS A 61 -10.77 -13.08 -0.21
N GLU A 62 -10.41 -12.77 -1.45
CA GLU A 62 -10.34 -13.74 -2.54
C GLU A 62 -9.29 -14.81 -2.27
N SER A 63 -8.10 -14.42 -1.78
CA SER A 63 -7.03 -15.36 -1.48
C SER A 63 -7.40 -16.29 -0.31
N CYS A 64 -7.98 -15.75 0.77
CA CYS A 64 -8.50 -16.57 1.87
C CYS A 64 -9.64 -17.49 1.41
N GLY A 65 -10.55 -17.00 0.56
CA GLY A 65 -11.64 -17.79 -0.01
C GLY A 65 -11.11 -18.96 -0.85
N TRP A 66 -10.13 -18.70 -1.72
CA TRP A 66 -9.45 -19.73 -2.49
C TRP A 66 -8.75 -20.75 -1.60
N LEU A 67 -8.01 -20.31 -0.58
CA LEU A 67 -7.31 -21.21 0.36
C LEU A 67 -8.27 -22.16 1.06
N ARG A 68 -9.43 -21.66 1.52
CA ARG A 68 -10.47 -22.52 2.11
C ARG A 68 -11.05 -23.52 1.11
N ALA A 69 -11.34 -23.07 -0.11
CA ALA A 69 -11.91 -23.93 -1.15
C ALA A 69 -10.92 -24.99 -1.66
N ALA A 70 -9.64 -24.67 -1.72
CA ALA A 70 -8.56 -25.57 -2.13
C ALA A 70 -8.16 -26.59 -1.04
N GLY A 71 -8.77 -26.53 0.15
CA GLY A 71 -8.48 -27.44 1.25
C GLY A 71 -7.30 -27.00 2.15
N PHE A 72 -6.89 -25.74 2.09
CA PHE A 72 -5.85 -25.15 2.94
C PHE A 72 -6.41 -24.11 3.95
N PRO A 73 -7.40 -24.46 4.81
CA PRO A 73 -8.00 -23.51 5.74
C PRO A 73 -7.00 -22.97 6.79
N GLN A 74 -5.94 -23.73 7.11
CA GLN A 74 -4.92 -23.33 8.08
C GLN A 74 -4.26 -21.99 7.71
N TYR A 75 -3.88 -21.79 6.44
CA TYR A 75 -3.26 -20.53 6.02
C TYR A 75 -4.23 -19.35 6.05
N ALA A 76 -5.52 -19.58 5.77
CA ALA A 76 -6.53 -18.54 5.90
C ALA A 76 -6.70 -18.10 7.37
N GLN A 77 -6.67 -19.06 8.30
CA GLN A 77 -6.73 -18.79 9.74
C GLN A 77 -5.52 -17.98 10.21
N LEU A 78 -4.30 -18.35 9.78
CA LEU A 78 -3.08 -17.60 10.12
C LEU A 78 -3.16 -16.12 9.71
N TYR A 79 -3.83 -15.80 8.60
CA TYR A 79 -4.03 -14.42 8.17
C TYR A 79 -5.04 -13.67 9.04
N GLU A 80 -6.10 -14.34 9.49
CA GLU A 80 -7.10 -13.78 10.41
C GLU A 80 -6.51 -13.54 11.80
N ASP A 81 -5.59 -14.41 12.23
CA ASP A 81 -4.85 -14.28 13.48
C ASP A 81 -3.68 -13.27 13.40
N TYR A 82 -3.53 -12.57 12.27
CA TYR A 82 -2.46 -11.60 11.99
C TYR A 82 -1.03 -12.15 12.13
N GLN A 83 -0.82 -13.44 11.83
CA GLN A 83 0.49 -14.09 11.91
C GLN A 83 1.33 -13.95 10.62
N PHE A 84 0.82 -13.23 9.63
CA PHE A 84 1.56 -12.88 8.42
C PHE A 84 2.52 -11.71 8.69
N PRO A 85 3.68 -11.65 8.01
CA PRO A 85 4.08 -12.47 6.86
C PRO A 85 4.71 -13.83 7.22
N ILE A 86 4.47 -14.84 6.37
CA ILE A 86 5.05 -16.18 6.48
C ILE A 86 6.14 -16.41 5.43
N ASP A 87 7.06 -17.34 5.70
CA ASP A 87 8.11 -17.71 4.75
C ASP A 87 7.56 -18.63 3.64
N ILE A 88 7.52 -18.10 2.41
CA ILE A 88 7.04 -18.82 1.24
C ILE A 88 8.02 -19.91 0.78
N ALA A 89 9.32 -19.74 1.03
CA ALA A 89 10.32 -20.72 0.63
C ALA A 89 10.18 -22.01 1.45
N ALA A 90 9.89 -21.89 2.75
CA ALA A 90 9.53 -23.02 3.61
C ALA A 90 8.26 -23.73 3.11
N VAL A 91 7.17 -22.98 2.87
CA VAL A 91 5.90 -23.55 2.36
C VAL A 91 6.11 -24.30 1.04
N LYS A 92 6.94 -23.79 0.13
CA LYS A 92 7.22 -24.46 -1.14
C LYS A 92 7.94 -25.81 -0.95
N LYS A 93 8.77 -25.95 0.09
CA LYS A 93 9.46 -27.21 0.41
C LYS A 93 8.51 -28.19 1.10
N ASP A 94 7.69 -27.69 2.02
CA ASP A 94 6.73 -28.53 2.77
C ASP A 94 5.65 -29.13 1.86
N HIS A 95 5.38 -28.49 0.71
CA HIS A 95 4.38 -28.89 -0.27
C HIS A 95 4.99 -29.38 -1.60
N ASP A 96 6.24 -29.84 -1.60
CA ASP A 96 6.92 -30.34 -2.80
C ASP A 96 6.27 -31.61 -3.40
N PHE A 97 5.46 -32.30 -2.61
CA PHE A 97 4.66 -33.47 -3.00
C PHE A 97 3.46 -33.14 -3.90
N LEU A 98 3.03 -31.87 -3.96
CA LEU A 98 1.94 -31.43 -4.82
C LEU A 98 2.43 -31.14 -6.24
N ASP A 99 1.49 -31.11 -7.19
CA ASP A 99 1.79 -30.66 -8.54
C ASP A 99 2.40 -29.26 -8.53
N LYS A 100 3.45 -29.06 -9.33
CA LYS A 100 4.22 -27.81 -9.39
C LYS A 100 3.33 -26.58 -9.62
N ASP A 101 2.30 -26.73 -10.45
CA ASP A 101 1.36 -25.65 -10.79
C ASP A 101 0.43 -25.30 -9.61
N LEU A 102 0.06 -26.30 -8.79
CA LEU A 102 -0.71 -26.08 -7.57
C LEU A 102 0.14 -25.38 -6.51
N VAL A 103 1.39 -25.81 -6.33
CA VAL A 103 2.34 -25.18 -5.40
C VAL A 103 2.60 -23.73 -5.80
N GLU A 104 2.79 -23.46 -7.09
CA GLU A 104 2.98 -22.10 -7.59
C GLU A 104 1.74 -21.23 -7.34
N THR A 105 0.55 -21.77 -7.60
CA THR A 105 -0.71 -21.08 -7.33
C THR A 105 -0.88 -20.77 -5.83
N LEU A 106 -0.58 -21.74 -4.95
CA LEU A 106 -0.58 -21.57 -3.50
C LEU A 106 0.39 -20.47 -3.08
N CYS A 107 1.65 -20.54 -3.54
CA CYS A 107 2.67 -19.53 -3.25
C CYS A 107 2.24 -18.13 -3.71
N ARG A 108 1.58 -18.00 -4.87
CA ARG A 108 1.05 -16.72 -5.35
C ARG A 108 0.00 -16.16 -4.41
N ARG A 109 -0.94 -16.98 -3.92
CA ARG A 109 -1.98 -16.56 -2.96
C ARG A 109 -1.40 -16.14 -1.63
N LEU A 110 -0.45 -16.89 -1.09
CA LEU A 110 0.23 -16.56 0.16
C LEU A 110 1.09 -15.30 0.04
N ASN A 111 1.74 -15.07 -1.10
CA ASN A 111 2.45 -13.82 -1.38
C ASN A 111 1.52 -12.61 -1.41
N THR A 112 0.32 -12.74 -1.98
CA THR A 112 -0.70 -11.68 -1.92
C THR A 112 -1.06 -11.36 -0.47
N LEU A 113 -1.29 -12.38 0.37
CA LEU A 113 -1.58 -12.18 1.80
C LEU A 113 -0.41 -11.55 2.56
N ASN A 114 0.84 -11.94 2.27
CA ASN A 114 2.04 -11.31 2.84
C ASN A 114 2.07 -9.80 2.52
N LYS A 115 1.80 -9.42 1.27
CA LYS A 115 1.74 -7.99 0.86
C LYS A 115 0.61 -7.25 1.57
N CYS A 116 -0.58 -7.84 1.65
CA CYS A 116 -1.73 -7.24 2.33
C CYS A 116 -1.49 -7.05 3.85
N ALA A 117 -0.80 -7.99 4.49
CA ALA A 117 -0.47 -7.91 5.92
C ALA A 117 0.51 -6.77 6.22
N SER A 118 1.59 -6.65 5.45
CA SER A 118 2.60 -5.61 5.63
C SER A 118 2.01 -4.20 5.56
N MET A 119 1.07 -3.95 4.64
CA MET A 119 0.47 -2.62 4.45
C MET A 119 -0.64 -2.28 5.46
N LYS A 120 -1.24 -3.29 6.12
CA LYS A 120 -2.18 -3.05 7.24
C LYS A 120 -1.47 -2.53 8.49
N LEU A 121 -0.20 -2.91 8.72
CA LEU A 121 0.57 -2.48 9.89
C LEU A 121 0.92 -0.98 9.85
N ASP A 122 1.12 -0.40 8.67
CA ASP A 122 1.43 1.04 8.50
C ASP A 122 0.30 1.98 8.99
N LEU A 123 -0.94 1.50 9.04
CA LEU A 123 -2.10 2.27 9.46
C LEU A 123 -2.34 2.23 10.97
N ASN A 124 -1.90 1.17 11.64
CA ASN A 124 -1.95 1.09 13.10
C ASN A 124 -0.94 2.07 13.74
N PHE A 125 0.17 2.37 13.05
CA PHE A 125 1.08 3.45 13.44
C PHE A 125 0.43 4.85 13.35
N GLN A 126 -0.44 5.11 12.37
CA GLN A 126 -1.12 6.41 12.21
C GLN A 126 -2.28 6.62 13.20
N ARG A 127 -2.88 5.55 13.74
CA ARG A 127 -3.88 5.66 14.83
C ARG A 127 -3.25 5.98 16.19
N LYS A 128 -2.00 5.57 16.44
CA LYS A 128 -1.30 5.84 17.71
C LYS A 128 -0.80 7.30 17.86
N LYS A 129 -0.61 8.03 16.76
CA LYS A 129 -0.33 9.50 16.77
C LYS A 129 -1.58 10.39 16.72
N ARG A 130 -2.77 9.88 17.06
CA ARG A 130 -3.98 10.69 17.27
C ARG A 130 -4.36 10.91 18.74
N LYS A 131 -3.46 10.59 19.68
CA LYS A 131 -3.57 11.03 21.07
C LYS A 131 -2.57 12.17 21.32
N GLN A 132 -2.90 13.38 20.90
CA GLN A 132 -2.59 14.67 21.55
C GLN A 132 -3.00 15.81 20.60
N PHE A 133 -4.29 16.05 20.42
CA PHE A 133 -4.75 17.41 20.13
C PHE A 133 -5.69 17.77 21.28
N PRO A 134 -5.30 18.68 22.19
CA PRO A 134 -6.20 19.13 23.23
C PRO A 134 -7.32 19.89 22.52
N ARG A 135 -8.50 19.26 22.40
CA ARG A 135 -9.71 19.97 22.00
C ARG A 135 -10.14 20.82 23.17
N VAL A 136 -9.56 22.02 23.26
CA VAL A 136 -10.10 23.16 23.99
C VAL A 136 -11.39 23.57 23.29
N PHE A 137 -12.47 22.81 23.48
CA PHE A 137 -13.83 23.14 23.06
C PHE A 137 -14.80 22.36 23.94
N SER A 138 -14.73 22.62 25.25
CA SER A 138 -15.73 22.15 26.21
C SER A 138 -16.10 23.23 27.22
N LYS A 139 -16.00 24.52 26.84
CA LYS A 139 -16.42 25.66 27.67
C LYS A 139 -17.55 26.52 27.09
N TYR A 140 -18.08 26.20 25.92
CA TYR A 140 -19.19 26.96 25.30
C TYR A 140 -20.44 26.11 25.07
N LYS A 141 -20.75 25.17 25.98
CA LYS A 141 -22.00 24.40 25.91
C LYS A 141 -22.85 24.46 27.18
N GLU A 142 -22.34 25.06 28.27
CA GLU A 142 -23.10 25.20 29.53
C GLU A 142 -23.72 26.60 29.74
N SER A 143 -23.52 27.56 28.84
CA SER A 143 -24.05 28.94 28.98
C SER A 143 -25.28 29.25 28.11
N LEU A 144 -25.88 28.26 27.46
CA LEU A 144 -27.04 28.46 26.55
C LEU A 144 -28.31 27.70 26.99
N PHE A 145 -28.24 26.97 28.10
CA PHE A 145 -29.39 26.33 28.75
C PHE A 145 -29.25 26.41 30.28
N GLY A 146 -29.15 27.64 30.78
CA GLY A 146 -29.25 27.99 32.19
C GLY A 146 -29.88 29.36 32.30
#